data_AF-A0AA43HDJ4-F1
#
_entry.id   AF-A0AA43HDJ4-F1
#
_cell.length_a   1.000
_cell.length_b   1.000
_cell.length_c   1.000
_cell.angle_alpha   90.00
_cell.angle_beta   90.00
_cell.angle_gamma   90.00
#
_symmetry.space_group_name_H-M   'P 1'
#
loop_
_entity.id
_entity.type
_entity.pdbx_description
1 polymer ?
#
loop_
_entity_poly.entity_id
_entity_poly.type
_entity_poly.pdbx_seq_one_letter_code
_entity_poly.pdbx_strand_id
1 'polypeptide(L)'
;MKKMKTFGLKGVAILIAISLCVQFTSCGESGGEPDPIPPTQTTPIAHLSFEMKEAGTFKQLLEAKLKTITANKEVFHRIDTLTLSGKMNILDFDANEIEAIASSFSPHVEMRLICIDLTNVQIVESSCNAANQLAYLGKDSNYRFIFSSYEYKLPKSLIEIGSGLFNNRWFGKLVIPSLVKIGNNAFERSQGGIGDIILPENLEEIGDCAFQYVEMSGKITIQGKPKIGKSAFQGIKCDLITISASEIGERAFASSRKVVFNSTPIERIGNYAFEKLNIDTLTLDCKYIGNGAFINASIKELNLLNTIEIGDAAFHNNKFTTIENLPESLKKIGGLAFGSSNCNIKSVVIPENLKEIGDAAFYLKPGSGTLGSSVVMKSSTPPVGKKPWIGYPTIYVPKGSKSAYEKYYDKSLYFQIIEE
;
A
#
# COMPACT_ATOMS: atom_id res chain seq x y z
N MET A 1 -5.80 -28.91 25.44
CA MET A 1 -6.50 -27.76 24.82
C MET A 1 -5.68 -26.49 25.09
N LYS A 2 -5.23 -25.80 24.02
CA LYS A 2 -4.87 -24.36 23.96
C LYS A 2 -3.60 -23.83 24.70
N LYS A 3 -2.52 -23.57 23.96
CA LYS A 3 -2.21 -22.27 23.29
C LYS A 3 -0.78 -22.30 22.69
N MET A 4 -0.70 -22.51 21.38
CA MET A 4 0.47 -22.14 20.57
C MET A 4 0.63 -20.61 20.63
N LYS A 5 1.68 -20.15 21.30
CA LYS A 5 2.19 -18.78 21.20
C LYS A 5 3.34 -18.83 20.21
N THR A 6 3.15 -18.28 19.03
CA THR A 6 4.15 -18.28 17.95
C THR A 6 4.62 -16.86 17.69
N PHE A 7 5.94 -16.75 17.62
CA PHE A 7 6.77 -15.57 17.69
C PHE A 7 6.71 -14.75 16.41
N GLY A 8 6.00 -13.62 16.45
CA GLY A 8 6.24 -12.52 15.53
C GLY A 8 7.36 -11.64 16.05
N LEU A 9 8.27 -11.24 15.16
CA LEU A 9 8.90 -9.91 15.19
C LEU A 9 10.24 -9.59 15.86
N LYS A 10 11.16 -10.55 15.99
CA LYS A 10 12.60 -10.26 16.26
C LYS A 10 13.52 -10.39 15.03
N GLY A 11 13.00 -10.79 13.87
CA GLY A 11 13.79 -11.32 12.75
C GLY A 11 14.48 -10.33 11.81
N VAL A 12 14.07 -9.06 11.76
CA VAL A 12 14.59 -8.09 10.77
C VAL A 12 15.39 -6.94 11.41
N ALA A 13 15.26 -6.69 12.71
CA ALA A 13 16.14 -5.73 13.43
C ALA A 13 17.62 -6.17 13.38
N ILE A 14 17.78 -7.47 13.36
CA ILE A 14 18.94 -8.32 13.11
C ILE A 14 19.55 -8.06 11.72
N LEU A 15 18.70 -7.99 10.71
CA LEU A 15 19.15 -7.77 9.34
C LEU A 15 19.82 -6.43 9.07
N ILE A 16 19.49 -5.48 9.93
CA ILE A 16 19.97 -4.11 9.93
C ILE A 16 21.33 -3.99 10.65
N ALA A 17 21.65 -4.83 11.64
CA ALA A 17 22.96 -4.79 12.30
C ALA A 17 24.13 -5.27 11.40
N ILE A 18 23.84 -5.91 10.28
CA ILE A 18 24.85 -6.46 9.36
C ILE A 18 25.05 -5.58 8.11
N SER A 19 24.02 -4.83 7.69
CA SER A 19 24.25 -3.70 6.79
C SER A 19 24.97 -2.53 7.48
N LEU A 20 25.08 -2.56 8.82
CA LEU A 20 25.80 -1.59 9.66
C LEU A 20 27.33 -1.72 9.68
N CYS A 21 27.94 -2.66 8.94
CA CYS A 21 29.41 -2.69 8.78
C CYS A 21 29.96 -1.90 7.59
N VAL A 22 29.13 -1.15 6.84
CA VAL A 22 29.68 -0.25 5.82
C VAL A 22 29.00 1.11 5.81
N GLN A 23 29.48 1.98 6.69
CA GLN A 23 29.74 3.35 6.29
C GLN A 23 31.25 3.54 6.36
N PHE A 24 31.92 3.63 5.21
CA PHE A 24 33.22 4.28 5.18
C PHE A 24 32.99 5.73 4.74
N THR A 25 33.19 6.64 5.69
CA THR A 25 33.36 8.06 5.43
C THR A 25 34.56 8.30 4.51
N SER A 26 34.37 9.07 3.45
CA SER A 26 35.15 10.30 3.26
C SER A 26 34.34 11.33 2.47
N CYS A 27 34.07 12.46 3.13
CA CYS A 27 33.66 13.79 2.65
C CYS A 27 32.96 13.95 1.29
N GLY A 28 31.72 14.45 1.34
CA GLY A 28 31.12 15.14 0.20
C GLY A 28 29.61 15.19 0.26
N GLU A 29 29.04 16.37 0.11
CA GLU A 29 27.64 16.71 0.34
C GLU A 29 26.65 16.16 -0.71
N SER A 30 25.38 16.16 -0.28
CA SER A 30 24.14 16.22 -1.07
C SER A 30 23.68 14.96 -1.81
N GLY A 31 22.41 14.61 -1.57
CA GLY A 31 21.73 13.50 -2.22
C GLY A 31 21.56 13.74 -3.72
N GLY A 32 22.26 12.92 -4.51
CA GLY A 32 21.96 12.62 -5.91
C GLY A 32 21.75 11.12 -6.08
N GLU A 33 21.02 10.72 -7.12
CA GLU A 33 20.98 9.33 -7.58
C GLU A 33 22.41 8.81 -7.78
N PRO A 34 22.72 7.55 -7.40
CA PRO A 34 24.03 6.97 -7.69
C PRO A 34 24.24 6.89 -9.20
N ASP A 35 25.35 7.45 -9.70
CA ASP A 35 25.71 7.40 -11.12
C ASP A 35 25.75 5.95 -11.65
N PRO A 36 25.32 5.71 -12.91
CA PRO A 36 25.45 4.41 -13.54
C PRO A 36 26.93 4.00 -13.68
N ILE A 37 27.20 2.73 -13.42
CA ILE A 37 28.55 2.13 -13.39
C ILE A 37 29.23 2.31 -14.76
N PRO A 38 30.42 2.96 -14.84
CA PRO A 38 31.23 2.90 -16.05
C PRO A 38 31.75 1.47 -16.26
N PRO A 39 31.62 0.88 -17.45
CA PRO A 39 32.22 -0.40 -17.72
C PRO A 39 33.71 -0.17 -17.93
N THR A 40 34.56 -0.49 -16.94
CA THR A 40 35.95 -0.97 -17.10
C THR A 40 36.77 -0.78 -15.81
N GLN A 41 36.90 -1.85 -15.02
CA GLN A 41 38.14 -2.30 -14.36
C GLN A 41 37.81 -3.60 -13.62
N THR A 42 38.54 -4.67 -13.89
CA THR A 42 38.40 -5.98 -13.22
C THR A 42 38.89 -5.86 -11.77
N THR A 43 38.05 -5.29 -10.91
CA THR A 43 38.30 -5.24 -9.47
C THR A 43 37.94 -6.62 -8.88
N PRO A 44 38.79 -7.20 -8.01
CA PRO A 44 38.45 -8.41 -7.26
C PRO A 44 37.14 -8.21 -6.47
N ILE A 45 36.12 -9.01 -6.79
CA ILE A 45 34.82 -9.00 -6.14
C ILE A 45 34.82 -10.09 -5.05
N ALA A 46 34.50 -9.71 -3.81
CA ALA A 46 34.25 -10.66 -2.75
C ALA A 46 32.76 -11.06 -2.68
N HIS A 47 32.52 -12.37 -2.62
CA HIS A 47 31.28 -12.94 -2.14
C HIS A 47 31.53 -13.56 -0.76
N LEU A 48 30.92 -13.00 0.28
CA LEU A 48 31.03 -13.53 1.63
C LEU A 48 29.84 -14.43 1.92
N SER A 49 30.12 -15.63 2.42
CA SER A 49 29.10 -16.58 2.85
C SER A 49 29.40 -17.09 4.25
N PHE A 50 28.39 -17.09 5.10
CA PHE A 50 28.44 -17.56 6.48
C PHE A 50 27.31 -18.55 6.75
N GLU A 51 27.68 -19.75 7.21
CA GLU A 51 26.74 -20.76 7.67
C GLU A 51 26.79 -20.86 9.20
N MET A 52 25.73 -20.42 9.87
CA MET A 52 25.62 -20.47 11.34
C MET A 52 24.94 -21.78 11.73
N LYS A 53 25.73 -22.79 12.08
CA LYS A 53 25.21 -24.08 12.58
C LYS A 53 24.44 -23.90 13.90
N GLU A 54 24.90 -22.95 14.71
CA GLU A 54 24.30 -22.54 15.98
C GLU A 54 24.08 -21.02 15.98
N ALA A 55 22.98 -20.56 16.58
CA ALA A 55 22.66 -19.14 16.68
C ALA A 55 23.58 -18.43 17.69
N GLY A 56 23.94 -17.17 17.44
CA GLY A 56 24.90 -16.39 18.23
C GLY A 56 26.36 -16.54 17.79
N THR A 57 26.64 -17.22 16.67
CA THR A 57 27.99 -17.51 16.18
C THR A 57 28.48 -16.58 15.06
N PHE A 58 27.63 -15.69 14.54
CA PHE A 58 27.96 -14.85 13.38
C PHE A 58 29.22 -14.02 13.60
N LYS A 59 29.34 -13.39 14.78
CA LYS A 59 30.51 -12.58 15.17
C LYS A 59 31.82 -13.37 15.05
N GLN A 60 31.87 -14.56 15.64
CA GLN A 60 33.07 -15.41 15.64
C GLN A 60 33.45 -15.85 14.22
N LEU A 61 32.45 -16.18 13.40
CA LEU A 61 32.67 -16.55 12.00
C LEU A 61 33.18 -15.38 11.17
N LEU A 62 32.64 -14.17 11.39
CA LEU A 62 33.08 -12.94 10.74
C LEU A 62 34.54 -12.62 11.09
N GLU A 63 34.89 -12.63 12.37
CA GLU A 63 36.27 -12.40 12.83
C GLU A 63 37.26 -13.42 12.24
N ALA A 64 36.89 -14.71 12.23
CA ALA A 64 37.73 -15.77 11.69
C ALA A 64 37.97 -15.56 10.18
N LYS A 65 36.92 -15.24 9.43
CA LYS A 65 37.00 -15.00 7.98
C LYS A 65 37.87 -13.78 7.67
N LEU A 66 37.69 -12.67 8.39
CA LEU A 66 38.48 -11.45 8.21
C LEU A 66 39.96 -11.67 8.55
N LYS A 67 40.27 -12.45 9.58
CA LYS A 67 41.65 -12.85 9.90
C LYS A 67 42.29 -13.66 8.76
N THR A 68 41.56 -14.60 8.16
CA THR A 68 42.05 -15.37 7.00
C THR A 68 42.34 -14.47 5.80
N ILE A 69 41.43 -13.56 5.46
CA ILE A 69 41.59 -12.59 4.37
C ILE A 69 42.86 -11.74 4.59
N THR A 70 43.04 -11.25 5.81
CA THR A 70 44.21 -10.44 6.19
C THR A 70 45.51 -11.25 6.12
N ALA A 71 45.51 -12.48 6.62
CA ALA A 71 46.67 -13.37 6.58
C ALA A 71 47.09 -13.73 5.14
N ASN A 72 46.12 -13.92 4.25
CA ASN A 72 46.35 -14.21 2.84
C ASN A 72 46.76 -12.97 2.02
N LYS A 73 46.78 -11.77 2.62
CA LYS A 73 46.99 -10.48 1.93
C LYS A 73 46.03 -10.30 0.74
N GLU A 74 44.82 -10.85 0.83
CA GLU A 74 43.79 -10.66 -0.17
C GLU A 74 43.32 -9.20 -0.14
N VAL A 75 43.46 -8.50 -1.27
CA VAL A 75 42.97 -7.12 -1.42
C VAL A 75 41.62 -7.18 -2.13
N PHE A 76 40.55 -6.96 -1.37
CA PHE A 76 39.22 -6.74 -1.93
C PHE A 76 38.96 -5.24 -2.00
N HIS A 77 38.49 -4.81 -3.16
CA HIS A 77 38.07 -3.42 -3.34
C HIS A 77 36.55 -3.25 -3.16
N ARG A 78 35.78 -4.36 -3.19
CA ARG A 78 34.32 -4.37 -3.04
C ARG A 78 33.81 -5.75 -2.57
N ILE A 79 32.73 -5.74 -1.79
CA ILE A 79 31.95 -6.94 -1.46
C ILE A 79 30.60 -6.81 -2.15
N ASP A 80 30.28 -7.69 -3.10
CA ASP A 80 29.01 -7.57 -3.86
C ASP A 80 27.88 -8.29 -3.16
N THR A 81 28.16 -9.43 -2.53
CA THR A 81 27.12 -10.27 -1.96
C THR A 81 27.52 -10.78 -0.60
N LEU A 82 26.59 -10.66 0.34
CA LEU A 82 26.63 -11.31 1.63
C LEU A 82 25.52 -12.36 1.71
N THR A 83 25.89 -13.62 1.88
CA THR A 83 24.95 -14.73 2.02
C THR A 83 25.02 -15.32 3.42
N LEU A 84 23.91 -15.29 4.14
CA LEU A 84 23.78 -15.88 5.48
C LEU A 84 22.84 -17.09 5.41
N SER A 85 23.21 -18.18 6.09
CA SER A 85 22.40 -19.42 6.15
C SER A 85 22.52 -20.11 7.50
N GLY A 86 21.53 -20.94 7.86
CA GLY A 86 21.51 -21.64 9.15
C GLY A 86 20.71 -20.88 10.21
N LYS A 87 21.07 -21.02 11.48
CA LYS A 87 20.30 -20.52 12.64
C LYS A 87 20.82 -19.16 13.12
N MET A 88 19.93 -18.19 13.30
CA MET A 88 20.27 -16.86 13.81
C MET A 88 19.35 -16.43 14.97
N ASN A 89 19.88 -15.67 15.93
CA ASN A 89 19.10 -15.06 17.02
C ASN A 89 19.62 -13.65 17.34
N ILE A 90 18.97 -12.92 18.26
CA ILE A 90 19.32 -11.52 18.58
C ILE A 90 20.79 -11.27 18.99
N LEU A 91 21.50 -12.28 19.47
CA LEU A 91 22.91 -12.16 19.90
C LEU A 91 23.88 -12.04 18.72
N ASP A 92 23.48 -12.48 17.51
CA ASP A 92 24.29 -12.32 16.29
C ASP A 92 24.37 -10.85 15.82
N PHE A 93 23.78 -9.89 16.55
CA PHE A 93 23.42 -8.55 16.05
C PHE A 93 23.70 -7.40 17.00
N ASP A 94 24.68 -7.53 17.90
CA ASP A 94 25.17 -6.37 18.65
C ASP A 94 25.90 -5.41 17.71
N ALA A 95 25.20 -4.35 17.30
CA ALA A 95 25.69 -3.36 16.34
C ALA A 95 26.99 -2.69 16.80
N ASN A 96 27.16 -2.45 18.11
CA ASN A 96 28.36 -1.79 18.64
C ASN A 96 29.58 -2.71 18.53
N GLU A 97 29.40 -4.01 18.78
CA GLU A 97 30.49 -4.97 18.67
C GLU A 97 30.87 -5.27 17.22
N ILE A 98 29.89 -5.31 16.32
CA ILE A 98 30.11 -5.57 14.89
C ILE A 98 30.81 -4.36 14.24
N GLU A 99 30.42 -3.12 14.59
CA GLU A 99 31.10 -1.89 14.17
C GLU A 99 32.56 -1.84 14.63
N ALA A 100 32.84 -2.24 15.88
CA ALA A 100 34.19 -2.31 16.41
C ALA A 100 35.08 -3.30 15.63
N ILE A 101 34.52 -4.45 15.21
CA ILE A 101 35.22 -5.43 14.38
C ILE A 101 35.52 -4.84 13.00
N ALA A 102 34.54 -4.26 12.31
CA ALA A 102 34.77 -3.68 10.98
C ALA A 102 35.77 -2.51 11.00
N SER A 103 35.67 -1.64 11.99
CA SER A 103 36.57 -0.49 12.16
C SER A 103 38.03 -0.89 12.42
N SER A 104 38.26 -2.13 12.90
CA SER A 104 39.61 -2.64 13.15
C SER A 104 40.35 -3.12 11.89
N PHE A 105 39.70 -3.17 10.72
CA PHE A 105 40.29 -3.68 9.49
C PHE A 105 40.21 -2.65 8.33
N SER A 106 41.37 -2.05 8.03
CA SER A 106 41.76 -1.21 6.87
C SER A 106 40.79 -0.11 6.37
N PRO A 107 41.19 1.18 6.38
CA PRO A 107 40.37 2.31 5.92
C PRO A 107 40.22 2.44 4.38
N HIS A 108 40.61 1.43 3.58
CA HIS A 108 40.73 1.53 2.11
C HIS A 108 39.78 0.64 1.31
N VAL A 109 38.77 0.01 1.93
CA VAL A 109 37.78 -0.82 1.21
C VAL A 109 36.48 -0.04 1.04
N GLU A 110 36.16 0.40 -0.18
CA GLU A 110 34.82 0.89 -0.50
C GLU A 110 33.83 -0.29 -0.52
N MET A 111 33.18 -0.62 0.61
CA MET A 111 32.19 -1.70 0.57
C MET A 111 30.84 -1.21 0.03
N ARG A 112 30.70 -1.21 -1.29
CA ARG A 112 29.36 -1.17 -1.91
C ARG A 112 28.77 -2.58 -1.90
N LEU A 113 28.03 -2.92 -0.85
CA LEU A 113 27.25 -4.16 -0.80
C LEU A 113 26.12 -4.09 -1.82
N ILE A 114 26.02 -5.05 -2.73
CA ILE A 114 24.98 -5.07 -3.78
C ILE A 114 23.79 -5.92 -3.34
N CYS A 115 24.03 -7.08 -2.72
CA CYS A 115 22.98 -8.04 -2.35
C CYS A 115 23.20 -8.62 -0.94
N ILE A 116 22.12 -8.67 -0.15
CA ILE A 116 22.04 -9.46 1.08
C ILE A 116 21.06 -10.61 0.85
N ASP A 117 21.56 -11.85 0.91
CA ASP A 117 20.77 -13.07 0.74
C ASP A 117 20.67 -13.85 2.06
N LEU A 118 19.43 -14.03 2.52
CA LEU A 118 19.11 -14.65 3.80
C LEU A 118 18.08 -15.75 3.63
N THR A 119 17.84 -16.14 2.38
CA THR A 119 16.78 -17.04 1.98
C THR A 119 16.78 -18.33 2.81
N ASN A 120 17.98 -18.76 3.24
CA ASN A 120 18.24 -19.99 3.98
C ASN A 120 18.49 -19.78 5.49
N VAL A 121 18.09 -18.61 6.04
CA VAL A 121 18.14 -18.34 7.48
C VAL A 121 16.89 -18.88 8.18
N GLN A 122 17.11 -19.53 9.32
CA GLN A 122 16.10 -19.89 10.31
C GLN A 122 16.29 -19.02 11.55
N ILE A 123 15.28 -18.25 11.90
CA ILE A 123 15.30 -17.42 13.11
C ILE A 123 14.96 -18.30 14.33
N VAL A 124 15.77 -18.25 15.38
CA VAL A 124 15.64 -19.04 16.62
C VAL A 124 15.58 -18.11 17.84
N GLU A 125 14.83 -18.46 18.87
CA GLU A 125 14.72 -17.66 20.11
C GLU A 125 15.98 -17.71 20.98
N SER A 126 16.25 -16.63 21.72
CA SER A 126 17.24 -16.59 22.81
C SER A 126 16.56 -16.37 24.17
N SER A 127 17.08 -17.01 25.21
CA SER A 127 16.58 -17.00 26.59
C SER A 127 16.94 -15.71 27.36
N CYS A 128 16.50 -14.54 26.89
CA CYS A 128 16.75 -13.26 27.59
C CYS A 128 15.46 -12.66 28.18
N ASN A 129 15.53 -12.30 29.48
CA ASN A 129 14.43 -12.08 30.41
C ASN A 129 13.50 -10.88 30.11
N ALA A 130 12.27 -11.00 30.61
CA ALA A 130 11.13 -10.14 30.30
C ALA A 130 11.15 -8.71 30.89
N ALA A 131 12.13 -8.36 31.74
CA ALA A 131 12.11 -7.10 32.50
C ALA A 131 12.71 -5.88 31.76
N ASN A 132 13.44 -6.08 30.66
CA ASN A 132 13.97 -4.99 29.82
C ASN A 132 13.09 -4.72 28.57
N GLN A 133 11.91 -5.31 28.50
CA GLN A 133 11.07 -5.39 27.29
C GLN A 133 10.29 -4.10 26.94
N LEU A 134 10.35 -3.04 27.75
CA LEU A 134 9.51 -1.84 27.59
C LEU A 134 10.26 -0.51 27.37
N ALA A 135 11.59 -0.45 27.46
CA ALA A 135 12.30 0.83 27.60
C ALA A 135 13.22 1.22 26.44
N TYR A 136 13.51 0.36 25.48
CA TYR A 136 14.35 0.69 24.33
C TYR A 136 13.71 0.07 23.10
N LEU A 137 13.25 0.91 22.16
CA LEU A 137 12.92 0.64 20.75
C LEU A 137 11.95 1.69 20.16
N GLY A 138 11.68 2.78 20.89
CA GLY A 138 11.00 3.95 20.33
C GLY A 138 11.27 5.20 21.15
N LYS A 139 12.21 6.03 20.69
CA LYS A 139 12.15 7.50 20.78
C LYS A 139 13.28 8.25 20.08
N ASP A 140 14.47 7.66 19.92
CA ASP A 140 15.61 8.40 19.36
C ASP A 140 15.82 8.14 17.86
N SER A 141 15.03 8.90 17.10
CA SER A 141 15.44 9.52 15.84
C SER A 141 16.87 10.08 15.94
N ASN A 142 17.82 9.60 15.14
CA ASN A 142 18.95 10.41 14.61
C ASN A 142 19.89 9.69 13.64
N TYR A 143 19.83 8.37 13.47
CA TYR A 143 20.72 7.69 12.53
C TYR A 143 20.10 7.52 11.13
N ARG A 144 20.46 8.42 10.21
CA ARG A 144 20.20 8.32 8.77
C ARG A 144 21.16 7.31 8.14
N PHE A 145 20.79 6.03 8.14
CA PHE A 145 21.57 5.00 7.45
C PHE A 145 21.19 4.95 5.96
N ILE A 146 22.15 5.29 5.10
CA ILE A 146 22.09 5.14 3.65
C ILE A 146 22.52 3.71 3.36
N PHE A 147 21.57 2.81 3.12
CA PHE A 147 21.91 1.51 2.57
C PHE A 147 22.21 1.69 1.09
N SER A 148 23.26 1.07 0.55
CA SER A 148 23.56 1.07 -0.89
C SER A 148 23.26 -0.28 -1.55
N SER A 149 22.67 -1.23 -0.83
CA SER A 149 22.38 -2.55 -1.39
C SER A 149 21.15 -2.56 -2.28
N TYR A 150 21.42 -2.95 -3.53
CA TYR A 150 20.48 -3.00 -4.64
C TYR A 150 19.48 -4.16 -4.51
N GLU A 151 19.75 -5.21 -3.74
CA GLU A 151 18.81 -6.32 -3.53
C GLU A 151 18.85 -6.92 -2.11
N TYR A 152 17.66 -7.21 -1.57
CA TYR A 152 17.46 -7.87 -0.28
C TYR A 152 16.53 -9.08 -0.46
N LYS A 153 17.01 -10.27 -0.09
CA LYS A 153 16.21 -11.50 -0.07
C LYS A 153 15.95 -11.94 1.37
N LEU A 154 14.71 -11.76 1.83
CA LEU A 154 14.35 -12.06 3.22
C LEU A 154 14.25 -13.58 3.46
N PRO A 155 14.39 -14.04 4.71
CA PRO A 155 14.31 -15.46 5.05
C PRO A 155 12.97 -16.08 4.69
N LYS A 156 12.98 -17.30 4.13
CA LYS A 156 11.74 -18.06 3.85
C LYS A 156 10.90 -18.35 5.10
N SER A 157 11.54 -18.35 6.27
CA SER A 157 10.92 -18.54 7.58
C SER A 157 10.25 -17.28 8.14
N LEU A 158 10.38 -16.13 7.47
CA LEU A 158 9.86 -14.86 7.95
C LEU A 158 8.34 -14.78 7.80
N ILE A 159 7.64 -14.72 8.93
CA ILE A 159 6.17 -14.62 8.96
C ILE A 159 5.64 -13.20 9.03
N GLU A 160 6.43 -12.24 9.53
CA GLU A 160 5.98 -10.86 9.77
C GLU A 160 7.12 -9.84 9.58
N ILE A 161 6.80 -8.75 8.89
CA ILE A 161 7.57 -7.50 8.86
C ILE A 161 6.91 -6.56 9.85
N GLY A 162 7.66 -5.97 10.76
CA GLY A 162 7.04 -5.26 11.88
C GLY A 162 6.97 -3.77 11.72
N SER A 163 6.38 -3.19 12.75
CA SER A 163 6.12 -1.78 12.76
C SER A 163 7.39 -0.95 12.70
N GLY A 164 7.40 0.04 11.81
CA GLY A 164 8.48 1.02 11.65
C GLY A 164 9.81 0.49 11.11
N LEU A 165 9.89 -0.77 10.71
CA LEU A 165 11.15 -1.48 10.48
C LEU A 165 12.07 -0.85 9.42
N PHE A 166 11.50 -0.40 8.32
CA PHE A 166 12.15 0.30 7.21
C PHE A 166 11.71 1.76 7.10
N ASN A 167 11.08 2.32 8.13
CA ASN A 167 10.56 3.69 8.15
C ASN A 167 11.67 4.74 7.88
N ASN A 168 11.40 5.68 6.96
CA ASN A 168 12.32 6.71 6.50
C ASN A 168 13.67 6.14 6.01
N ARG A 169 13.67 4.98 5.33
CA ARG A 169 14.88 4.32 4.81
C ARG A 169 14.91 4.26 3.29
N TRP A 170 16.11 4.23 2.74
CA TRP A 170 16.31 3.76 1.37
C TRP A 170 16.35 2.22 1.35
N PHE A 171 15.64 1.57 0.44
CA PHE A 171 15.71 0.12 0.24
C PHE A 171 15.81 -0.18 -1.25
N GLY A 172 16.68 -1.10 -1.68
CA GLY A 172 16.77 -1.53 -3.08
C GLY A 172 15.61 -2.46 -3.48
N LYS A 173 15.88 -3.41 -4.37
CA LYS A 173 14.95 -4.49 -4.71
C LYS A 173 14.66 -5.35 -3.47
N LEU A 174 13.38 -5.56 -3.16
CA LEU A 174 12.95 -6.37 -2.02
C LEU A 174 12.24 -7.63 -2.52
N VAL A 175 12.81 -8.80 -2.22
CA VAL A 175 12.18 -10.10 -2.49
C VAL A 175 11.46 -10.56 -1.22
N ILE A 176 10.14 -10.43 -1.22
CA ILE A 176 9.27 -10.78 -0.09
C ILE A 176 8.93 -12.28 -0.15
N PRO A 177 9.16 -13.04 0.94
CA PRO A 177 8.89 -14.48 1.03
C PRO A 177 7.40 -14.71 1.36
N SER A 178 7.03 -15.93 1.74
CA SER A 178 5.68 -16.18 2.26
C SER A 178 5.49 -15.44 3.59
N LEU A 179 4.73 -14.36 3.58
CA LEU A 179 4.56 -13.42 4.67
C LEU A 179 3.09 -13.36 5.07
N VAL A 180 2.79 -13.32 6.37
CA VAL A 180 1.42 -13.25 6.91
C VAL A 180 1.04 -11.81 7.27
N LYS A 181 1.99 -10.99 7.72
CA LYS A 181 1.70 -9.63 8.20
C LYS A 181 2.79 -8.60 7.88
N ILE A 182 2.36 -7.38 7.58
CA ILE A 182 3.19 -6.17 7.55
C ILE A 182 2.66 -5.21 8.60
N GLY A 183 3.51 -4.79 9.53
CA GLY A 183 3.14 -3.93 10.64
C GLY A 183 2.99 -2.45 10.26
N ASN A 184 2.43 -1.68 11.20
CA ASN A 184 2.19 -0.26 11.02
C ASN A 184 3.48 0.51 10.69
N ASN A 185 3.44 1.46 9.76
CA ASN A 185 4.58 2.30 9.39
C ASN A 185 5.82 1.52 8.89
N ALA A 186 5.70 0.23 8.55
CA ALA A 186 6.83 -0.65 8.23
C ALA A 186 7.79 -0.07 7.19
N PHE A 187 7.30 0.63 6.18
CA PHE A 187 8.03 1.29 5.10
C PHE A 187 7.58 2.74 4.92
N GLU A 188 6.98 3.39 5.92
CA GLU A 188 6.52 4.78 5.74
C GLU A 188 7.71 5.70 5.38
N ARG A 189 7.49 6.58 4.39
CA ARG A 189 8.47 7.54 3.86
C ARG A 189 9.77 6.92 3.36
N SER A 190 9.75 5.64 3.03
CA SER A 190 10.91 4.95 2.47
C SER A 190 11.09 5.28 0.99
N GLN A 191 12.35 5.28 0.52
CA GLN A 191 12.72 5.63 -0.85
C GLN A 191 13.55 4.51 -1.49
N GLY A 192 13.82 4.59 -2.78
CA GLY A 192 14.87 3.78 -3.42
C GLY A 192 14.48 2.40 -3.91
N GLY A 193 13.22 1.99 -3.75
CA GLY A 193 12.76 0.68 -4.22
C GLY A 193 12.98 0.56 -5.73
N ILE A 194 13.78 -0.43 -6.15
CA ILE A 194 14.07 -0.71 -7.56
C ILE A 194 13.43 -2.04 -7.93
N GLY A 195 12.39 -1.98 -8.77
CA GLY A 195 11.73 -3.15 -9.34
C GLY A 195 10.43 -3.55 -8.64
N ASP A 196 9.84 -4.64 -9.12
CA ASP A 196 8.51 -5.07 -8.68
C ASP A 196 8.53 -5.68 -7.26
N ILE A 197 7.58 -5.25 -6.44
CA ILE A 197 7.27 -5.87 -5.15
C ILE A 197 6.04 -6.75 -5.31
N ILE A 198 6.18 -8.01 -4.93
CA ILE A 198 5.07 -8.98 -4.90
C ILE A 198 4.74 -9.25 -3.43
N LEU A 199 3.57 -8.80 -3.00
CA LEU A 199 3.01 -9.13 -1.70
C LEU A 199 2.28 -10.48 -1.80
N PRO A 200 2.69 -11.49 -1.01
CA PRO A 200 2.37 -12.90 -1.26
C PRO A 200 0.91 -13.26 -0.96
N GLU A 201 0.46 -14.42 -1.44
CA GLU A 201 -0.92 -14.92 -1.29
C GLU A 201 -1.36 -15.11 0.17
N ASN A 202 -0.43 -15.49 1.05
CA ASN A 202 -0.71 -15.75 2.47
C ASN A 202 -0.77 -14.48 3.33
N LEU A 203 -0.65 -13.29 2.73
CA LEU A 203 -0.67 -12.03 3.46
C LEU A 203 -2.09 -11.73 3.95
N GLU A 204 -2.26 -11.67 5.27
CA GLU A 204 -3.54 -11.44 5.94
C GLU A 204 -3.74 -9.95 6.31
N GLU A 205 -2.66 -9.23 6.62
CA GLU A 205 -2.73 -7.86 7.13
C GLU A 205 -1.60 -6.97 6.61
N ILE A 206 -1.96 -5.76 6.18
CA ILE A 206 -1.05 -4.64 5.95
C ILE A 206 -1.46 -3.53 6.91
N GLY A 207 -0.56 -3.19 7.82
CA GLY A 207 -0.83 -2.25 8.91
C GLY A 207 -1.04 -0.81 8.45
N ASP A 208 -1.45 0.02 9.40
CA ASP A 208 -1.67 1.44 9.18
C ASP A 208 -0.39 2.13 8.73
N CYS A 209 -0.49 3.00 7.74
CA CYS A 209 0.63 3.75 7.16
C CYS A 209 1.80 2.89 6.65
N ALA A 210 1.64 1.57 6.46
CA ALA A 210 2.75 0.64 6.19
C ALA A 210 3.65 1.05 5.01
N PHE A 211 3.12 1.65 3.95
CA PHE A 211 3.81 2.15 2.77
C PHE A 211 3.43 3.62 2.47
N GLN A 212 3.03 4.37 3.49
CA GLN A 212 2.64 5.77 3.34
C GLN A 212 3.83 6.60 2.82
N TYR A 213 3.60 7.40 1.77
CA TYR A 213 4.60 8.26 1.14
C TYR A 213 5.88 7.53 0.70
N VAL A 214 5.76 6.25 0.34
CA VAL A 214 6.87 5.51 -0.29
C VAL A 214 7.10 6.01 -1.71
N GLU A 215 8.37 6.17 -2.09
CA GLU A 215 8.76 6.47 -3.47
C GLU A 215 9.67 5.37 -4.02
N MET A 216 9.22 4.71 -5.09
CA MET A 216 9.93 3.61 -5.72
C MET A 216 9.67 3.54 -7.23
N SER A 217 10.55 2.83 -7.94
CA SER A 217 10.36 2.42 -9.33
C SER A 217 9.88 0.97 -9.40
N GLY A 218 9.03 0.64 -10.37
CA GLY A 218 8.40 -0.68 -10.47
C GLY A 218 6.97 -0.71 -9.92
N LYS A 219 6.42 -1.92 -9.89
CA LYS A 219 5.01 -2.19 -9.57
C LYS A 219 4.86 -2.85 -8.21
N ILE A 220 3.70 -2.67 -7.60
CA ILE A 220 3.29 -3.42 -6.42
C ILE A 220 2.14 -4.34 -6.82
N THR A 221 2.27 -5.64 -6.58
CA THR A 221 1.19 -6.61 -6.79
C THR A 221 0.80 -7.24 -5.47
N ILE A 222 -0.46 -7.10 -5.07
CA ILE A 222 -1.03 -7.76 -3.90
C ILE A 222 -1.76 -9.03 -4.36
N GLN A 223 -1.15 -10.19 -4.12
CA GLN A 223 -1.69 -11.49 -4.59
C GLN A 223 -2.76 -12.07 -3.64
N GLY A 224 -2.60 -11.85 -2.33
CA GLY A 224 -3.56 -12.28 -1.30
C GLY A 224 -4.76 -11.35 -1.15
N LYS A 225 -5.59 -11.59 -0.12
CA LYS A 225 -6.73 -10.72 0.24
C LYS A 225 -6.56 -10.07 1.62
N PRO A 226 -5.43 -9.37 1.87
CA PRO A 226 -5.19 -8.80 3.19
C PRO A 226 -6.26 -7.77 3.55
N LYS A 227 -6.40 -7.52 4.85
CA LYS A 227 -6.97 -6.28 5.35
C LYS A 227 -5.92 -5.19 5.22
N ILE A 228 -6.24 -4.13 4.49
CA ILE A 228 -5.35 -3.00 4.27
C ILE A 228 -5.71 -1.90 5.25
N GLY A 229 -4.75 -1.48 6.07
CA GLY A 229 -4.92 -0.50 7.13
C GLY A 229 -5.14 0.93 6.64
N LYS A 230 -5.41 1.82 7.59
CA LYS A 230 -5.58 3.25 7.38
C LYS A 230 -4.31 3.85 6.78
N SER A 231 -4.46 4.65 5.72
CA SER A 231 -3.36 5.34 5.03
C SER A 231 -2.22 4.43 4.56
N ALA A 232 -2.43 3.11 4.47
CA ALA A 232 -1.36 2.13 4.25
C ALA A 232 -0.50 2.41 2.99
N PHE A 233 -1.08 2.95 1.92
CA PHE A 233 -0.43 3.32 0.66
C PHE A 233 -0.68 4.80 0.29
N GLN A 234 -1.03 5.64 1.27
CA GLN A 234 -1.36 7.04 1.01
C GLN A 234 -0.16 7.75 0.39
N GLY A 235 -0.38 8.43 -0.75
CA GLY A 235 0.63 9.22 -1.44
C GLY A 235 1.81 8.40 -1.98
N ILE A 236 1.69 7.07 -2.06
CA ILE A 236 2.73 6.22 -2.65
C ILE A 236 2.96 6.60 -4.12
N LYS A 237 4.24 6.63 -4.50
CA LYS A 237 4.70 6.84 -5.87
C LYS A 237 5.40 5.58 -6.36
N CYS A 238 4.72 4.84 -7.23
CA CYS A 238 5.25 3.73 -8.01
C CYS A 238 4.63 3.78 -9.42
N ASP A 239 4.96 2.80 -10.28
CA ASP A 239 4.46 2.75 -11.66
C ASP A 239 3.00 2.29 -11.73
N LEU A 240 2.66 1.27 -10.92
CA LEU A 240 1.33 0.68 -10.84
C LEU A 240 1.17 -0.09 -9.52
N ILE A 241 -0.05 -0.07 -8.98
CA ILE A 241 -0.46 -1.00 -7.92
C ILE A 241 -1.59 -1.88 -8.46
N THR A 242 -1.37 -3.20 -8.44
CA THR A 242 -2.44 -4.18 -8.66
C THR A 242 -2.94 -4.65 -7.31
N ILE A 243 -4.19 -4.34 -6.98
CA ILE A 243 -4.76 -4.61 -5.66
C ILE A 243 -5.74 -5.80 -5.67
N SER A 244 -5.59 -6.62 -4.63
CA SER A 244 -6.59 -7.54 -4.11
C SER A 244 -6.63 -7.35 -2.59
N ALA A 245 -7.83 -7.31 -2.01
CA ALA A 245 -8.03 -7.04 -0.59
C ALA A 245 -9.38 -7.59 -0.13
N SER A 246 -9.48 -7.96 1.14
CA SER A 246 -10.78 -8.25 1.77
C SER A 246 -11.45 -6.97 2.28
N GLU A 247 -10.65 -6.05 2.82
CA GLU A 247 -11.07 -4.75 3.35
C GLU A 247 -10.00 -3.70 3.07
N ILE A 248 -10.42 -2.46 2.81
CA ILE A 248 -9.53 -1.32 2.54
C ILE A 248 -9.84 -0.20 3.52
N GLY A 249 -8.82 0.25 4.25
CA GLY A 249 -8.93 1.26 5.30
C GLY A 249 -9.16 2.68 4.79
N GLU A 250 -9.46 3.57 5.74
CA GLU A 250 -9.57 5.02 5.49
C GLU A 250 -8.30 5.55 4.82
N ARG A 251 -8.43 6.33 3.74
CA ARG A 251 -7.31 6.95 3.01
C ARG A 251 -6.22 5.99 2.51
N ALA A 252 -6.47 4.68 2.48
CA ALA A 252 -5.44 3.68 2.20
C ALA A 252 -4.65 3.95 0.91
N PHE A 253 -5.28 4.41 -0.16
CA PHE A 253 -4.68 4.76 -1.45
C PHE A 253 -4.94 6.22 -1.85
N ALA A 254 -5.17 7.10 -0.87
CA ALA A 254 -5.42 8.51 -1.16
C ALA A 254 -4.20 9.13 -1.83
N SER A 255 -4.41 9.85 -2.93
CA SER A 255 -3.36 10.46 -3.76
C SER A 255 -2.37 9.47 -4.40
N SER A 256 -2.71 8.19 -4.51
CA SER A 256 -1.96 7.21 -5.31
C SER A 256 -2.22 7.46 -6.81
N ARG A 257 -1.18 7.31 -7.66
CA ARG A 257 -1.27 7.72 -9.08
C ARG A 257 -1.99 6.72 -10.00
N LYS A 258 -1.74 5.42 -9.84
CA LYS A 258 -2.28 4.36 -10.72
C LYS A 258 -2.56 3.09 -9.94
N VAL A 259 -3.82 2.68 -9.90
CA VAL A 259 -4.29 1.46 -9.23
C VAL A 259 -5.17 0.66 -10.19
N VAL A 260 -4.95 -0.65 -10.25
CA VAL A 260 -5.78 -1.63 -10.98
C VAL A 260 -6.33 -2.65 -9.99
N PHE A 261 -7.62 -2.94 -10.08
CA PHE A 261 -8.29 -3.94 -9.25
C PHE A 261 -8.25 -5.30 -9.96
N ASN A 262 -7.87 -6.38 -9.26
CA ASN A 262 -7.82 -7.72 -9.89
C ASN A 262 -9.19 -8.46 -9.94
N SER A 263 -10.30 -7.72 -9.70
CA SER A 263 -11.68 -8.24 -9.71
C SER A 263 -12.03 -9.22 -8.57
N THR A 264 -11.34 -9.18 -7.43
CA THR A 264 -11.79 -9.89 -6.22
C THR A 264 -12.86 -9.11 -5.45
N PRO A 265 -13.88 -9.80 -4.88
CA PRO A 265 -14.86 -9.16 -4.01
C PRO A 265 -14.20 -8.52 -2.78
N ILE A 266 -14.50 -7.25 -2.55
CA ILE A 266 -14.06 -6.46 -1.40
C ILE A 266 -15.27 -6.24 -0.48
N GLU A 267 -15.16 -6.59 0.80
CA GLU A 267 -16.26 -6.38 1.74
C GLU A 267 -16.52 -4.87 1.94
N ARG A 268 -15.47 -4.10 2.20
CA ARG A 268 -15.58 -2.67 2.52
C ARG A 268 -14.40 -1.85 2.01
N ILE A 269 -14.71 -0.67 1.48
CA ILE A 269 -13.76 0.40 1.19
C ILE A 269 -14.01 1.56 2.16
N GLY A 270 -12.97 1.97 2.86
CA GLY A 270 -13.02 3.02 3.87
C GLY A 270 -13.18 4.43 3.30
N ASN A 271 -13.40 5.39 4.20
CA ASN A 271 -13.59 6.79 3.81
C ASN A 271 -12.33 7.33 3.12
N TYR A 272 -12.51 8.08 2.03
CA TYR A 272 -11.43 8.69 1.25
C TYR A 272 -10.35 7.70 0.75
N ALA A 273 -10.63 6.39 0.72
CA ALA A 273 -9.63 5.36 0.44
C ALA A 273 -8.90 5.56 -0.90
N PHE A 274 -9.56 6.05 -1.93
CA PHE A 274 -9.02 6.34 -3.27
C PHE A 274 -9.26 7.81 -3.66
N GLU A 275 -9.24 8.73 -2.70
CA GLU A 275 -9.32 10.17 -2.96
C GLU A 275 -8.23 10.56 -3.99
N LYS A 276 -8.62 11.32 -5.03
CA LYS A 276 -7.73 11.82 -6.09
C LYS A 276 -6.97 10.73 -6.85
N LEU A 277 -7.53 9.52 -6.91
CA LEU A 277 -7.05 8.49 -7.84
C LEU A 277 -7.17 9.02 -9.28
N ASN A 278 -6.31 8.57 -10.20
CA ASN A 278 -6.45 8.90 -11.61
C ASN A 278 -6.85 7.65 -12.39
N ILE A 279 -8.17 7.43 -12.52
CA ILE A 279 -8.73 6.25 -13.20
C ILE A 279 -9.88 6.66 -14.11
N ASP A 280 -9.88 6.16 -15.36
CA ASP A 280 -10.92 6.48 -16.35
C ASP A 280 -12.13 5.54 -16.24
N THR A 281 -11.90 4.23 -16.15
CA THR A 281 -12.96 3.21 -16.04
C THR A 281 -12.76 2.41 -14.77
N LEU A 282 -13.81 2.30 -13.94
CA LEU A 282 -13.81 1.57 -12.68
C LEU A 282 -14.87 0.46 -12.70
N THR A 283 -14.43 -0.79 -12.69
CA THR A 283 -15.27 -1.95 -12.37
C THR A 283 -14.95 -2.42 -10.96
N LEU A 284 -15.98 -2.52 -10.11
CA LEU A 284 -15.79 -2.79 -8.69
C LEU A 284 -16.81 -3.80 -8.16
N ASP A 285 -16.30 -4.89 -7.58
CA ASP A 285 -17.06 -5.80 -6.74
C ASP A 285 -16.85 -5.44 -5.27
N CYS A 286 -17.71 -4.58 -4.72
CA CYS A 286 -17.62 -4.18 -3.32
C CYS A 286 -18.99 -3.93 -2.70
N LYS A 287 -19.24 -4.43 -1.48
CA LYS A 287 -20.53 -4.24 -0.80
C LYS A 287 -20.72 -2.85 -0.20
N TYR A 288 -19.69 -2.31 0.45
CA TYR A 288 -19.80 -1.05 1.19
C TYR A 288 -18.71 -0.07 0.77
N ILE A 289 -19.12 1.07 0.21
CA ILE A 289 -18.22 2.14 -0.24
C ILE A 289 -18.35 3.32 0.72
N GLY A 290 -17.25 3.68 1.39
CA GLY A 290 -17.21 4.74 2.39
C GLY A 290 -17.36 6.16 1.83
N ASN A 291 -17.47 7.12 2.75
CA ASN A 291 -17.64 8.53 2.42
C ASN A 291 -16.40 9.07 1.67
N GLY A 292 -16.63 9.77 0.56
CA GLY A 292 -15.56 10.33 -0.26
C GLY A 292 -14.59 9.30 -0.85
N ALA A 293 -14.91 7.99 -0.85
CA ALA A 293 -13.96 6.94 -1.20
C ALA A 293 -13.25 7.14 -2.53
N PHE A 294 -13.93 7.67 -3.54
CA PHE A 294 -13.44 7.97 -4.89
C PHE A 294 -13.69 9.44 -5.27
N ILE A 295 -13.62 10.36 -4.30
CA ILE A 295 -13.74 11.79 -4.58
C ILE A 295 -12.59 12.26 -5.48
N ASN A 296 -12.89 13.04 -6.52
CA ASN A 296 -11.91 13.54 -7.50
C ASN A 296 -11.13 12.42 -8.23
N ALA A 297 -11.71 11.22 -8.41
CA ALA A 297 -11.00 10.08 -8.98
C ALA A 297 -10.89 10.07 -10.54
N SER A 298 -11.39 11.13 -11.20
CA SER A 298 -11.45 11.26 -12.67
C SER A 298 -12.26 10.19 -13.42
N ILE A 299 -13.11 9.42 -12.73
CA ILE A 299 -13.86 8.30 -13.31
C ILE A 299 -14.84 8.82 -14.37
N LYS A 300 -14.82 8.21 -15.57
CA LYS A 300 -15.74 8.44 -16.69
C LYS A 300 -16.79 7.34 -16.77
N GLU A 301 -16.37 6.09 -16.55
CA GLU A 301 -17.21 4.90 -16.63
C GLU A 301 -17.16 4.13 -15.32
N LEU A 302 -18.33 3.81 -14.77
CA LEU A 302 -18.48 3.06 -13.53
C LEU A 302 -19.32 1.81 -13.75
N ASN A 303 -18.84 0.69 -13.23
CA ASN A 303 -19.57 -0.57 -13.18
C ASN A 303 -19.48 -1.16 -11.77
N LEU A 304 -20.57 -1.12 -11.02
CA LEU A 304 -20.66 -1.66 -9.67
C LEU A 304 -21.39 -3.01 -9.70
N LEU A 305 -20.76 -4.08 -9.20
CA LEU A 305 -21.30 -5.44 -9.35
C LEU A 305 -22.28 -5.83 -8.22
N ASN A 306 -21.86 -5.72 -6.96
CA ASN A 306 -22.62 -6.21 -5.79
C ASN A 306 -22.72 -5.17 -4.66
N THR A 307 -22.69 -3.89 -4.99
CA THR A 307 -22.74 -2.80 -4.00
C THR A 307 -24.10 -2.71 -3.32
N ILE A 308 -24.06 -2.57 -1.99
CA ILE A 308 -25.25 -2.46 -1.12
C ILE A 308 -25.42 -1.01 -0.66
N GLU A 309 -24.33 -0.33 -0.31
CA GLU A 309 -24.37 1.05 0.18
C GLU A 309 -23.19 1.87 -0.35
N ILE A 310 -23.51 3.09 -0.77
CA ILE A 310 -22.57 4.12 -1.20
C ILE A 310 -22.66 5.29 -0.21
N GLY A 311 -21.54 5.66 0.39
CA GLY A 311 -21.44 6.74 1.36
C GLY A 311 -21.56 8.15 0.76
N ASP A 312 -21.57 9.14 1.66
CA ASP A 312 -21.68 10.54 1.28
C ASP A 312 -20.46 10.98 0.44
N ALA A 313 -20.71 11.73 -0.63
CA ALA A 313 -19.70 12.21 -1.56
C ALA A 313 -18.76 11.13 -2.15
N ALA A 314 -19.13 9.84 -2.08
CA ALA A 314 -18.26 8.72 -2.43
C ALA A 314 -17.64 8.83 -3.83
N PHE A 315 -18.37 9.32 -4.81
CA PHE A 315 -17.93 9.56 -6.19
C PHE A 315 -18.05 11.03 -6.59
N HIS A 316 -17.94 11.94 -5.63
CA HIS A 316 -18.09 13.37 -5.86
C HIS A 316 -16.99 13.92 -6.79
N ASN A 317 -17.36 14.84 -7.68
CA ASN A 317 -16.48 15.53 -8.62
C ASN A 317 -15.63 14.58 -9.50
N ASN A 318 -16.27 13.56 -10.08
CA ASN A 318 -15.69 12.71 -11.12
C ASN A 318 -15.95 13.28 -12.54
N LYS A 319 -15.84 12.47 -13.60
CA LYS A 319 -15.99 12.88 -15.01
C LYS A 319 -17.06 12.06 -15.74
N PHE A 320 -18.06 11.58 -15.00
CA PHE A 320 -19.13 10.75 -15.55
C PHE A 320 -19.86 11.45 -16.70
N THR A 321 -20.16 10.68 -17.75
CA THR A 321 -21.10 11.07 -18.81
C THR A 321 -22.43 10.36 -18.66
N THR A 322 -22.44 9.15 -18.10
CA THR A 322 -23.63 8.36 -17.77
C THR A 322 -23.38 7.54 -16.51
N ILE A 323 -24.46 7.15 -15.82
CA ILE A 323 -24.42 6.23 -14.67
C ILE A 323 -25.51 5.19 -14.91
N GLU A 324 -25.18 4.08 -15.57
CA GLU A 324 -26.16 3.07 -16.00
C GLU A 324 -26.01 1.74 -15.26
N ASN A 325 -24.82 1.46 -14.72
CA ASN A 325 -24.46 0.17 -14.14
C ASN A 325 -24.44 0.22 -12.60
N LEU A 326 -25.57 0.61 -12.01
CA LEU A 326 -25.82 0.46 -10.57
C LEU A 326 -26.50 -0.91 -10.32
N PRO A 327 -26.04 -1.70 -9.34
CA PRO A 327 -26.51 -3.06 -9.15
C PRO A 327 -27.86 -3.10 -8.43
N GLU A 328 -28.65 -4.14 -8.71
CA GLU A 328 -29.95 -4.35 -8.06
C GLU A 328 -29.81 -4.68 -6.56
N SER A 329 -28.60 -4.95 -6.06
CA SER A 329 -28.31 -5.09 -4.62
C SER A 329 -28.28 -3.75 -3.87
N LEU A 330 -28.21 -2.62 -4.58
CA LEU A 330 -27.99 -1.30 -4.01
C LEU A 330 -29.22 -0.81 -3.25
N LYS A 331 -29.05 -0.52 -1.97
CA LYS A 331 -30.14 -0.09 -1.07
C LYS A 331 -30.05 1.38 -0.68
N LYS A 332 -28.84 1.95 -0.67
CA LYS A 332 -28.62 3.32 -0.18
C LYS A 332 -27.52 4.04 -0.95
N ILE A 333 -27.78 5.30 -1.27
CA ILE A 333 -26.83 6.26 -1.84
C ILE A 333 -26.77 7.48 -0.91
N GLY A 334 -25.57 7.87 -0.49
CA GLY A 334 -25.32 9.03 0.37
C GLY A 334 -25.54 10.38 -0.32
N GLY A 335 -25.53 11.44 0.49
CA GLY A 335 -25.65 12.82 0.01
C GLY A 335 -24.44 13.22 -0.84
N LEU A 336 -24.68 13.97 -1.92
CA LEU A 336 -23.66 14.38 -2.90
C LEU A 336 -22.83 13.22 -3.51
N ALA A 337 -23.25 11.95 -3.35
CA ALA A 337 -22.45 10.78 -3.70
C ALA A 337 -21.92 10.82 -5.15
N PHE A 338 -22.74 11.25 -6.10
CA PHE A 338 -22.40 11.44 -7.51
C PHE A 338 -22.46 12.92 -7.93
N GLY A 339 -22.52 13.83 -6.97
CA GLY A 339 -22.61 15.26 -7.22
C GLY A 339 -21.35 15.77 -7.92
N SER A 340 -21.52 16.66 -8.88
CA SER A 340 -20.40 17.32 -9.55
C SER A 340 -20.78 18.72 -10.02
N SER A 341 -19.84 19.65 -9.84
CA SER A 341 -19.98 20.99 -10.38
C SER A 341 -19.50 21.11 -11.83
N ASN A 342 -18.85 20.06 -12.36
CA ASN A 342 -18.16 20.09 -13.65
C ASN A 342 -18.50 18.88 -14.55
N CYS A 343 -19.44 18.01 -14.16
CA CYS A 343 -19.89 16.91 -15.01
C CYS A 343 -21.04 17.34 -15.91
N ASN A 344 -21.13 16.67 -17.07
CA ASN A 344 -22.28 16.73 -17.95
C ASN A 344 -22.92 15.33 -18.04
N ILE A 345 -23.49 14.87 -16.93
CA ILE A 345 -24.12 13.54 -16.87
C ILE A 345 -25.41 13.59 -17.68
N LYS A 346 -25.48 12.83 -18.78
CA LYS A 346 -26.62 12.77 -19.69
C LYS A 346 -27.75 11.90 -19.15
N SER A 347 -27.40 10.78 -18.52
CA SER A 347 -28.37 9.80 -18.04
C SER A 347 -27.90 9.15 -16.76
N VAL A 348 -28.83 8.92 -15.84
CA VAL A 348 -28.66 8.12 -14.62
C VAL A 348 -29.77 7.09 -14.57
N VAL A 349 -29.43 5.82 -14.38
CA VAL A 349 -30.40 4.74 -14.16
C VAL A 349 -30.36 4.31 -12.70
N ILE A 350 -31.50 4.41 -12.04
CA ILE A 350 -31.67 4.05 -10.63
C ILE A 350 -32.28 2.64 -10.53
N PRO A 351 -31.62 1.69 -9.82
CA PRO A 351 -32.08 0.31 -9.73
C PRO A 351 -33.39 0.18 -8.94
N GLU A 352 -34.07 -0.95 -9.09
CA GLU A 352 -35.42 -1.17 -8.56
C GLU A 352 -35.45 -1.21 -7.03
N ASN A 353 -34.40 -1.76 -6.40
CA ASN A 353 -34.36 -2.00 -4.96
C ASN A 353 -33.78 -0.84 -4.12
N LEU A 354 -33.51 0.32 -4.72
CA LEU A 354 -32.97 1.46 -4.00
C LEU A 354 -34.01 2.01 -3.01
N LYS A 355 -33.65 2.09 -1.73
CA LYS A 355 -34.55 2.52 -0.65
C LYS A 355 -34.29 3.96 -0.20
N GLU A 356 -33.03 4.36 -0.13
CA GLU A 356 -32.61 5.65 0.42
C GLU A 356 -31.66 6.38 -0.53
N ILE A 357 -31.91 7.67 -0.71
CA ILE A 357 -31.07 8.57 -1.50
C ILE A 357 -30.82 9.89 -0.76
N GLY A 358 -29.55 10.21 -0.55
CA GLY A 358 -29.15 11.38 0.22
C GLY A 358 -29.37 12.70 -0.50
N ASP A 359 -29.19 13.79 0.26
CA ASP A 359 -29.38 15.15 -0.25
C ASP A 359 -28.45 15.45 -1.43
N ALA A 360 -29.03 15.98 -2.51
CA ALA A 360 -28.30 16.33 -3.72
C ALA A 360 -27.36 15.22 -4.24
N ALA A 361 -27.72 13.94 -4.04
CA ALA A 361 -26.90 12.78 -4.41
C ALA A 361 -26.37 12.85 -5.85
N PHE A 362 -27.18 13.36 -6.77
CA PHE A 362 -26.81 13.62 -8.17
C PHE A 362 -26.90 15.13 -8.44
N TYR A 363 -26.18 15.96 -7.70
CA TYR A 363 -26.11 17.39 -7.99
C TYR A 363 -25.41 17.65 -9.34
N LEU A 364 -26.05 18.43 -10.21
CA LEU A 364 -25.44 19.07 -11.37
C LEU A 364 -25.60 20.59 -11.26
N LYS A 365 -24.54 21.33 -11.56
CA LYS A 365 -24.58 22.79 -11.60
C LYS A 365 -25.52 23.25 -12.72
N PRO A 366 -26.58 24.03 -12.43
CA PRO A 366 -27.49 24.55 -13.46
C PRO A 366 -26.76 25.51 -14.42
N GLY A 367 -27.03 25.39 -15.73
CA GLY A 367 -26.66 26.41 -16.73
C GLY A 367 -25.66 26.01 -17.81
N SER A 368 -24.98 24.85 -17.71
CA SER A 368 -24.07 24.37 -18.77
C SER A 368 -24.21 22.86 -19.00
N GLY A 369 -24.85 22.45 -20.10
CA GLY A 369 -24.92 21.04 -20.52
C GLY A 369 -26.13 20.23 -19.99
N THR A 370 -26.83 20.73 -18.98
CA THR A 370 -27.91 19.99 -18.27
C THR A 370 -29.24 19.87 -19.03
N LEU A 371 -29.43 20.57 -20.15
CA LEU A 371 -30.71 20.62 -20.89
C LEU A 371 -31.18 19.27 -21.43
N GLY A 372 -30.28 18.30 -21.62
CA GLY A 372 -30.59 16.94 -22.06
C GLY A 372 -30.41 15.87 -21.00
N SER A 373 -30.12 16.24 -19.75
CA SER A 373 -29.88 15.29 -18.67
C SER A 373 -31.18 14.66 -18.18
N SER A 374 -31.18 13.35 -17.96
CA SER A 374 -32.33 12.64 -17.42
C SER A 374 -31.96 11.64 -16.33
N VAL A 375 -32.98 11.28 -15.54
CA VAL A 375 -32.92 10.17 -14.58
C VAL A 375 -33.99 9.16 -14.99
N VAL A 376 -33.64 7.88 -15.05
CA VAL A 376 -34.55 6.77 -15.31
C VAL A 376 -34.69 5.95 -14.02
N MET A 377 -35.91 5.89 -13.49
CA MET A 377 -36.23 5.14 -12.30
C MET A 377 -36.79 3.77 -12.69
N LYS A 378 -36.20 2.67 -12.21
CA LYS A 378 -36.79 1.34 -12.41
C LYS A 378 -37.92 1.02 -11.42
N SER A 379 -37.90 1.61 -10.23
CA SER A 379 -38.90 1.37 -9.19
C SER A 379 -40.18 2.18 -9.44
N SER A 380 -41.34 1.54 -9.20
CA SER A 380 -42.64 2.21 -9.16
C SER A 380 -42.85 3.06 -7.89
N THR A 381 -41.95 2.96 -6.92
CA THR A 381 -41.98 3.75 -5.67
C THR A 381 -40.70 4.58 -5.54
N PRO A 382 -40.82 5.89 -5.22
CA PRO A 382 -39.64 6.72 -5.07
C PRO A 382 -38.81 6.30 -3.83
N PRO A 383 -37.47 6.28 -3.91
CA PRO A 383 -36.61 6.12 -2.74
C PRO A 383 -36.77 7.31 -1.79
N VAL A 384 -36.57 7.06 -0.50
CA VAL A 384 -36.63 8.09 0.53
C VAL A 384 -35.39 8.99 0.43
N GLY A 385 -35.60 10.27 0.13
CA GLY A 385 -34.56 11.29 0.09
C GLY A 385 -35.11 12.71 0.08
N LYS A 386 -34.20 13.70 0.14
CA LYS A 386 -34.53 15.12 -0.09
C LYS A 386 -33.74 15.60 -1.30
N LYS A 387 -34.43 16.19 -2.29
CA LYS A 387 -33.83 16.88 -3.45
C LYS A 387 -32.62 16.16 -4.13
N PRO A 388 -32.70 14.85 -4.45
CA PRO A 388 -31.55 14.12 -4.99
C PRO A 388 -31.17 14.50 -6.44
N TRP A 389 -32.08 15.13 -7.21
CA TRP A 389 -31.98 15.30 -8.66
C TRP A 389 -31.68 16.74 -9.13
N ILE A 390 -30.95 17.53 -8.33
CA ILE A 390 -30.70 18.94 -8.68
C ILE A 390 -29.95 19.04 -10.01
N GLY A 391 -30.51 19.79 -10.97
CA GLY A 391 -29.92 20.01 -12.29
C GLY A 391 -30.33 19.00 -13.37
N TYR A 392 -31.27 18.07 -13.06
CA TYR A 392 -31.86 17.16 -14.05
C TYR A 392 -33.25 17.64 -14.46
N PRO A 393 -33.46 18.09 -15.72
CA PRO A 393 -34.77 18.58 -16.17
C PRO A 393 -35.82 17.49 -16.36
N THR A 394 -35.46 16.22 -16.51
CA THR A 394 -36.41 15.14 -16.81
C THR A 394 -36.16 13.90 -15.94
N ILE A 395 -37.24 13.34 -15.39
CA ILE A 395 -37.25 12.06 -14.68
C ILE A 395 -38.26 11.13 -15.35
N TYR A 396 -37.79 9.98 -15.81
CA TYR A 396 -38.60 8.89 -16.35
C TYR A 396 -38.91 7.90 -15.23
N VAL A 397 -40.17 7.51 -15.11
CA VAL A 397 -40.67 6.59 -14.07
C VAL A 397 -41.57 5.52 -14.71
N PRO A 398 -41.74 4.35 -14.07
CA PRO A 398 -42.58 3.30 -14.64
C PRO A 398 -44.03 3.75 -14.82
N LYS A 399 -44.70 3.27 -15.87
CA LYS A 399 -46.13 3.52 -16.10
C LYS A 399 -47.00 3.32 -14.85
N GLY A 400 -47.83 4.31 -14.53
CA GLY A 400 -48.73 4.32 -13.37
C GLY A 400 -48.10 4.79 -12.06
N SER A 401 -46.83 5.21 -12.06
CA SER A 401 -46.12 5.65 -10.84
C SER A 401 -45.96 7.16 -10.70
N LYS A 402 -46.33 7.97 -11.71
CA LYS A 402 -46.09 9.43 -11.71
C LYS A 402 -46.60 10.14 -10.46
N SER A 403 -47.82 9.84 -10.01
CA SER A 403 -48.40 10.48 -8.83
C SER A 403 -47.62 10.19 -7.53
N ALA A 404 -46.99 9.01 -7.42
CA ALA A 404 -46.16 8.67 -6.27
C ALA A 404 -44.89 9.55 -6.22
N TYR A 405 -44.27 9.77 -7.39
CA TYR A 405 -43.09 10.61 -7.53
C TYR A 405 -43.40 12.10 -7.35
N GLU A 406 -44.52 12.59 -7.90
CA GLU A 406 -44.95 14.00 -7.76
C GLU A 406 -45.30 14.40 -6.32
N LYS A 407 -45.73 13.45 -5.48
CA LYS A 407 -45.99 13.69 -4.06
C LYS A 407 -44.69 13.80 -3.26
N TYR A 408 -43.67 13.06 -3.67
CA TYR A 408 -42.45 12.88 -2.91
C TYR A 408 -41.39 13.93 -3.22
N TYR A 409 -41.33 14.38 -4.48
CA TYR A 409 -40.34 15.37 -4.91
C TYR A 409 -40.94 16.77 -5.07
N ASP A 410 -40.18 17.76 -4.61
CA ASP A 410 -40.56 19.17 -4.54
C ASP A 410 -40.78 19.76 -5.95
N LYS A 411 -42.00 20.21 -6.25
CA LYS A 411 -42.39 20.83 -7.52
C LYS A 411 -41.67 22.15 -7.82
N SER A 412 -40.96 22.74 -6.85
CA SER A 412 -40.13 23.94 -7.07
C SER A 412 -38.79 23.65 -7.73
N LEU A 413 -38.39 22.39 -7.80
CA LEU A 413 -37.24 21.94 -8.57
C LEU A 413 -37.70 21.79 -10.02
N TYR A 414 -37.23 22.67 -10.91
CA TYR A 414 -37.64 22.78 -12.31
C TYR A 414 -37.36 21.52 -13.16
N PHE A 415 -38.12 20.44 -12.95
CA PHE A 415 -38.03 19.20 -13.72
C PHE A 415 -39.42 18.59 -14.02
N GLN A 416 -39.49 17.83 -15.11
CA GLN A 416 -40.69 17.11 -15.54
C GLN A 416 -40.60 15.62 -15.17
N ILE A 417 -41.74 15.03 -14.79
CA ILE A 417 -41.88 13.58 -14.58
C ILE A 417 -42.69 12.99 -15.74
N ILE A 418 -42.09 12.03 -16.44
CA ILE A 418 -42.64 11.33 -17.61
C ILE A 418 -42.77 9.85 -17.27
N GLU A 419 -43.88 9.24 -17.68
CA GLU A 419 -44.07 7.79 -17.56
C GLU A 419 -43.60 7.10 -18.83
N GLU A 420 -42.80 6.04 -18.68
CA GLU A 420 -42.35 5.17 -19.77
C GLU A 420 -42.49 3.67 -19.42
#